data_AF-A0A2J8ADA6-F1
#
_entry.id   AF-A0A2J8ADA6-F1
#
_cell.length_a   1.000
_cell.length_b   1.000
_cell.length_c   1.000
_cell.angle_alpha   90.00
_cell.angle_beta   90.00
_cell.angle_gamma   90.00
#
_symmetry.space_group_name_H-M   'P 1'
#
loop_
_entity.id
_entity.type
_entity.pdbx_description
1 polymer ?
#
loop_
_entity_poly.entity_id
_entity_poly.type
_entity_poly.pdbx_seq_one_letter_code
_entity_poly.pdbx_strand_id
1 'polypeptide(L)'
;MPRQPANCRYQRQQAPPARLTRLHVTGGGSAASALSALRPWPMPGLVTGLALAPNPEAVGAGQPASLEAQRAELLVLSDWVRSALAGNLRKYPLHLCDGSTRTGEQAQAHGLPLAYGGLPCEHVPFIGCHDNKTVFDQVVEKAAATETAEERMRMCVLCLALVALSQGVPFVHAGDDLLRSKSLDRDSYNSDPRQAGGCPQQFHQPADCFRLPLLPALVLRKLAANAQLLGAPQLAGCPAPTASGLGASARPVTRP
;
A
#
# COMPACT_ATOMS: atom_id res chain seq x y z
N MET A 1 -19.55 48.24 20.47
CA MET A 1 -18.73 47.70 19.36
C MET A 1 -19.30 46.33 18.96
N PRO A 2 -20.01 46.18 17.84
CA PRO A 2 -20.53 44.88 17.42
C PRO A 2 -19.40 44.03 16.84
N ARG A 3 -19.27 42.78 17.29
CA ARG A 3 -18.36 41.78 16.70
C ARG A 3 -18.89 41.41 15.32
N GLN A 4 -18.17 41.76 14.25
CA GLN A 4 -18.44 41.22 12.92
C GLN A 4 -18.17 39.69 12.95
N PRO A 5 -19.05 38.87 12.35
CA PRO A 5 -18.76 37.45 12.16
C PRO A 5 -17.60 37.33 11.17
N ALA A 6 -16.53 36.63 11.58
CA ALA A 6 -15.41 36.31 10.71
C ALA A 6 -15.93 35.52 9.50
N ASN A 7 -15.99 36.20 8.35
CA ASN A 7 -16.34 35.61 7.07
C ASN A 7 -15.40 34.42 6.79
N CYS A 8 -15.97 33.21 6.77
CA CYS A 8 -15.36 31.97 6.29
C CYS A 8 -15.16 31.98 4.75
N ARG A 9 -14.69 33.11 4.20
CA ARG A 9 -14.34 33.34 2.79
C ARG A 9 -12.83 33.43 2.57
N TYR A 10 -12.04 33.43 3.64
CA TYR A 10 -10.59 33.45 3.59
C TYR A 10 -10.08 32.02 3.39
N GLN A 11 -9.90 31.56 2.14
CA GLN A 11 -8.93 30.52 1.71
C GLN A 11 -9.22 29.89 0.34
N ARG A 12 -10.25 30.32 -0.40
CA ARG A 12 -10.53 29.73 -1.73
C ARG A 12 -9.73 30.32 -2.89
N GLN A 13 -8.92 31.38 -2.68
CA GLN A 13 -8.36 32.17 -3.79
C GLN A 13 -6.82 32.13 -3.96
N GLN A 14 -6.04 31.45 -3.10
CA GLN A 14 -4.58 31.44 -3.24
C GLN A 14 -3.87 30.14 -2.78
N ALA A 15 -4.60 29.04 -2.56
CA ALA A 15 -3.93 27.77 -2.32
C ALA A 15 -3.34 27.26 -3.65
N PRO A 16 -2.03 26.98 -3.76
CA PRO A 16 -1.46 26.33 -4.93
C PRO A 16 -2.18 25.00 -5.22
N PRO A 17 -2.16 24.52 -6.48
CA PRO A 17 -2.89 23.32 -6.84
C PRO A 17 -2.44 22.11 -6.01
N ALA A 18 -3.42 21.29 -5.60
CA ALA A 18 -3.14 20.06 -4.90
C ALA A 18 -2.31 19.12 -5.77
N ARG A 19 -1.30 18.48 -5.17
CA ARG A 19 -0.32 17.67 -5.87
C ARG A 19 -0.41 16.22 -5.43
N LEU A 20 -0.50 15.35 -6.42
CA LEU A 20 -0.58 13.91 -6.24
C LEU A 20 0.76 13.39 -5.69
N THR A 21 0.70 12.70 -4.55
CA THR A 21 1.90 12.18 -3.87
C THR A 21 1.74 10.70 -3.62
N ARG A 22 2.60 9.89 -4.23
CA ARG A 22 2.54 8.45 -4.03
C ARG A 22 3.09 8.14 -2.65
N LEU A 23 2.31 7.42 -1.85
CA LEU A 23 2.83 6.79 -0.65
C LEU A 23 3.71 5.62 -1.09
N HIS A 24 5.01 5.69 -0.81
CA HIS A 24 5.99 4.65 -1.17
C HIS A 24 5.93 3.42 -0.23
N VAL A 25 4.71 3.03 0.18
CA VAL A 25 4.43 2.00 1.18
C VAL A 25 4.69 0.58 0.66
N THR A 26 4.42 0.33 -0.62
CA THR A 26 4.70 -0.97 -1.26
C THR A 26 6.15 -1.12 -1.71
N GLY A 27 6.96 -0.06 -1.66
CA GLY A 27 8.35 -0.06 -2.14
C GLY A 27 8.50 0.26 -3.63
N GLY A 28 9.71 0.57 -4.09
CA GLY A 28 10.02 0.87 -5.49
C GLY A 28 9.37 2.14 -6.07
N GLY A 29 9.95 2.67 -7.15
CA GLY A 29 9.35 3.70 -8.00
C GLY A 29 8.51 3.10 -9.14
N SER A 30 7.58 3.87 -9.72
CA SER A 30 7.16 3.59 -11.10
C SER A 30 8.31 3.97 -12.04
N ALA A 31 8.41 3.30 -13.19
CA ALA A 31 9.49 3.53 -14.17
C ALA A 31 9.68 5.00 -14.59
N ALA A 32 8.66 5.85 -14.42
CA ALA A 32 8.66 7.28 -14.75
C ALA A 32 8.92 8.21 -13.55
N SER A 33 9.15 7.69 -12.34
CA SER A 33 9.44 8.51 -11.16
C SER A 33 10.94 8.79 -11.02
N ALA A 34 11.32 9.98 -10.54
CA ALA A 34 12.71 10.28 -10.17
C ALA A 34 13.28 9.27 -9.16
N LEU A 35 12.39 8.61 -8.41
CA LEU A 35 12.68 7.53 -7.47
C LEU A 35 12.92 6.17 -8.12
N SER A 36 12.62 5.97 -9.41
CA SER A 36 12.83 4.69 -10.09
C SER A 36 14.30 4.30 -10.20
N ALA A 37 15.19 5.29 -10.38
CA ALA A 37 16.63 5.06 -10.44
C ALA A 37 17.22 4.72 -9.07
N LEU A 38 16.62 5.27 -8.01
CA LEU A 38 17.05 5.08 -6.62
C LEU A 38 16.44 3.82 -5.99
N ARG A 39 15.23 3.45 -6.43
CA ARG A 39 14.44 2.34 -5.91
C ARG A 39 13.87 1.52 -7.08
N PRO A 40 14.69 0.66 -7.70
CA PRO A 40 14.26 -0.15 -8.82
C PRO A 40 13.11 -1.09 -8.47
N TRP A 41 12.30 -1.39 -9.47
CA TRP A 41 11.27 -2.41 -9.37
C TRP A 41 11.92 -3.80 -9.43
N PRO A 42 11.53 -4.79 -8.58
CA PRO A 42 10.42 -4.87 -7.63
C PRO A 42 10.85 -4.75 -6.15
N MET A 43 11.65 -3.75 -5.77
CA MET A 43 12.09 -3.58 -4.37
C MET A 43 10.90 -3.49 -3.37
N PRO A 44 10.89 -4.27 -2.27
CA PRO A 44 9.92 -4.15 -1.19
C PRO A 44 9.97 -2.81 -0.47
N GLY A 45 8.90 -2.50 0.26
CA GLY A 45 8.76 -1.29 1.06
C GLY A 45 8.21 -1.58 2.45
N LEU A 46 7.71 -0.52 3.10
CA LEU A 46 7.21 -0.56 4.47
C LEU A 46 6.16 -1.66 4.70
N VAL A 47 5.21 -1.82 3.78
CA VAL A 47 4.07 -2.73 3.93
C VAL A 47 4.33 -4.11 3.30
N THR A 48 5.26 -4.20 2.36
CA THR A 48 5.58 -5.45 1.63
C THR A 48 6.76 -6.22 2.22
N GLY A 49 7.15 -5.91 3.47
CA GLY A 49 8.07 -6.74 4.24
C GLY A 49 9.55 -6.38 4.16
N LEU A 50 9.93 -5.18 3.71
CA LEU A 50 11.35 -4.78 3.70
C LEU A 50 11.97 -4.94 5.10
N ALA A 51 13.11 -5.66 5.21
CA ALA A 51 13.79 -6.07 6.45
C ALA A 51 13.01 -6.96 7.44
N LEU A 52 11.68 -6.84 7.54
CA LEU A 52 10.86 -7.58 8.49
C LEU A 52 10.49 -8.98 7.97
N ALA A 53 10.19 -9.08 6.68
CA ALA A 53 9.88 -10.31 5.95
C ALA A 53 10.49 -10.21 4.53
N PRO A 54 11.83 -10.25 4.44
CA PRO A 54 12.53 -9.93 3.20
C PRO A 54 12.22 -10.95 2.10
N ASN A 55 11.95 -10.45 0.90
CA ASN A 55 11.80 -11.30 -0.28
C ASN A 55 13.19 -11.63 -0.86
N PRO A 56 13.64 -12.91 -0.85
CA PRO A 56 14.95 -13.29 -1.36
C PRO A 56 15.10 -13.02 -2.87
N GLU A 57 14.00 -13.08 -3.63
CA GLU A 57 14.00 -12.84 -5.08
C GLU A 57 14.25 -11.36 -5.43
N ALA A 58 14.00 -10.45 -4.49
CA ALA A 58 14.20 -9.02 -4.71
C ALA A 58 15.66 -8.55 -4.52
N VAL A 59 16.54 -9.40 -3.96
CA VAL A 59 17.97 -9.08 -3.75
C VAL A 59 18.69 -8.82 -5.08
N GLY A 60 18.42 -9.64 -6.09
CA GLY A 60 19.00 -9.47 -7.44
C GLY A 60 18.48 -8.25 -8.20
N ALA A 61 17.41 -7.62 -7.72
CA ALA A 61 16.72 -6.53 -8.39
C ALA A 61 16.86 -5.17 -7.66
N GLY A 62 17.85 -5.06 -6.76
CA GLY A 62 18.25 -3.81 -6.12
C GLY A 62 17.83 -3.65 -4.66
N GLN A 63 17.27 -4.69 -4.02
CA GLN A 63 17.12 -4.70 -2.56
C GLN A 63 18.53 -4.75 -1.90
N PRO A 64 18.76 -4.00 -0.80
CA PRO A 64 20.04 -4.07 -0.10
C PRO A 64 20.38 -5.49 0.35
N ALA A 65 21.61 -5.93 0.09
CA ALA A 65 22.03 -7.32 0.34
C ALA A 65 22.09 -7.67 1.84
N SER A 66 22.43 -6.72 2.71
CA SER A 66 22.49 -6.93 4.16
C SER A 66 21.18 -6.55 4.85
N LEU A 67 20.81 -7.31 5.88
CA LEU A 67 19.64 -7.01 6.71
C LEU A 67 19.75 -5.64 7.38
N GLU A 68 20.97 -5.24 7.77
CA GLU A 68 21.23 -3.92 8.35
C GLU A 68 20.91 -2.79 7.37
N ALA A 69 21.35 -2.90 6.12
CA ALA A 69 21.03 -1.91 5.08
C ALA A 69 19.53 -1.89 4.75
N GLN A 70 18.85 -3.04 4.76
CA GLN A 70 17.39 -3.09 4.60
C GLN A 70 16.67 -2.41 5.77
N ARG A 71 17.16 -2.55 7.01
CA ARG A 71 16.60 -1.89 8.19
C ARG A 71 16.81 -0.37 8.12
N ALA A 72 17.99 0.08 7.73
CA ALA A 72 18.26 1.50 7.53
C ALA A 72 17.31 2.10 6.48
N GLU A 73 17.11 1.42 5.35
CA GLU A 73 16.16 1.83 4.31
C GLU A 73 14.72 1.85 4.84
N LEU A 74 14.29 0.83 5.59
CA LEU A 74 12.96 0.76 6.19
C LEU A 74 12.68 1.97 7.11
N LEU A 75 13.69 2.41 7.87
CA LEU A 75 13.59 3.56 8.74
C LEU A 75 13.41 4.87 7.94
N VAL A 76 14.16 5.05 6.86
CA VAL A 76 14.01 6.22 5.95
C VAL A 76 12.62 6.23 5.31
N LEU A 77 12.12 5.08 4.86
CA LEU A 77 10.75 4.96 4.32
C LEU A 77 9.69 5.27 5.36
N SER A 78 9.93 4.88 6.61
CA SER A 78 9.02 5.18 7.73
C SER A 78 8.90 6.69 7.95
N ASP A 79 10.02 7.43 7.89
CA ASP A 79 10.01 8.89 8.00
C ASP A 79 9.26 9.55 6.83
N TRP A 80 9.40 9.02 5.62
CA TRP A 80 8.65 9.50 4.47
C TRP A 80 7.15 9.27 4.63
N VAL A 81 6.75 8.07 5.07
CA VAL A 81 5.34 7.77 5.33
C VAL A 81 4.78 8.65 6.45
N ARG A 82 5.54 8.90 7.53
CA ARG A 82 5.16 9.83 8.61
C ARG A 82 4.94 11.25 8.08
N SER A 83 5.84 11.75 7.22
CA SER A 83 5.68 13.05 6.55
C SER A 83 4.38 13.13 5.77
N ALA A 84 4.09 12.10 4.97
CA ALA A 84 2.87 12.06 4.16
C ALA A 84 1.60 11.96 5.01
N LEU A 85 1.61 11.15 6.09
CA LEU A 85 0.51 11.07 7.05
C LEU A 85 0.22 12.42 7.71
N ALA A 86 1.25 13.21 8.00
CA ALA A 86 1.15 14.57 8.55
C ALA A 86 0.70 15.63 7.51
N GLY A 87 0.25 15.23 6.32
CA GLY A 87 -0.22 16.15 5.29
C GLY A 87 0.90 16.74 4.43
N ASN A 88 2.09 16.13 4.47
CA ASN A 88 3.24 16.48 3.63
C ASN A 88 3.62 17.97 3.71
N LEU A 89 3.63 18.51 4.94
CA LEU A 89 3.80 19.91 5.27
C LEU A 89 5.28 20.32 5.43
N ARG A 90 5.72 21.35 4.70
CA ARG A 90 7.12 21.85 4.73
C ARG A 90 7.62 22.18 6.13
N LYS A 91 6.79 22.88 6.91
CA LYS A 91 7.17 23.45 8.23
C LYS A 91 6.83 22.55 9.41
N TYR A 92 6.21 21.40 9.18
CA TYR A 92 5.85 20.49 10.26
C TYR A 92 7.13 19.81 10.80
N PRO A 93 7.37 19.84 12.12
CA PRO A 93 8.53 19.18 12.72
C PRO A 93 8.34 17.66 12.71
N LEU A 94 9.29 16.94 12.09
CA LEU A 94 9.32 15.49 12.04
C LEU A 94 10.46 14.97 12.90
N HIS A 95 10.16 13.98 13.75
CA HIS A 95 11.16 13.18 14.44
C HIS A 95 11.64 12.09 13.50
N LEU A 96 12.91 12.17 13.10
CA LEU A 96 13.51 11.30 12.10
C LEU A 96 14.22 10.11 12.75
N CYS A 97 14.50 9.09 11.94
CA CYS A 97 15.17 7.88 12.39
C CYS A 97 16.61 8.07 12.85
N ASP A 98 17.26 9.16 12.44
CA ASP A 98 18.60 9.57 12.92
C ASP A 98 18.57 10.23 14.31
N GLY A 99 17.38 10.33 14.93
CA GLY A 99 17.16 10.97 16.23
C GLY A 99 17.03 12.50 16.16
N SER A 100 17.22 13.11 15.00
CA SER A 100 17.05 14.55 14.81
C SER A 100 15.57 14.94 14.68
N THR A 101 15.27 16.18 15.02
CA THR A 101 13.98 16.80 14.68
C THR A 101 14.22 17.86 13.62
N ARG A 102 13.66 17.66 12.43
CA ARG A 102 13.80 18.57 11.28
C ARG A 102 12.45 18.85 10.66
N THR A 103 12.31 20.00 10.03
CA THR A 103 11.11 20.31 9.26
C THR A 103 11.07 19.48 7.98
N GLY A 104 9.89 19.23 7.41
CA GLY A 104 9.75 18.40 6.21
C GLY A 104 10.48 18.94 4.96
N GLU A 105 10.78 20.24 4.89
CA GLU A 105 11.62 20.82 3.83
C GLU A 105 13.14 20.65 4.08
N GLN A 106 13.56 20.51 5.33
CA GLN A 106 14.96 20.28 5.71
C GLN A 106 15.32 18.79 5.75
N ALA A 107 14.34 17.93 6.04
CA ALA A 107 14.49 16.49 6.01
C ALA A 107 14.47 15.99 4.56
N GLN A 108 15.37 15.08 4.22
CA GLN A 108 15.48 14.51 2.88
C GLN A 108 15.47 12.99 2.91
N ALA A 109 14.80 12.38 1.95
CA ALA A 109 14.94 10.97 1.61
C ALA A 109 15.39 10.85 0.15
N HIS A 110 16.49 10.13 -0.08
CA HIS A 110 17.08 9.92 -1.40
C HIS A 110 17.29 11.22 -2.22
N GLY A 111 17.76 12.28 -1.55
CA GLY A 111 18.04 13.57 -2.18
C GLY A 111 16.81 14.43 -2.49
N LEU A 112 15.61 13.99 -2.09
CA LEU A 112 14.36 14.74 -2.23
C LEU A 112 13.86 15.20 -0.84
N PRO A 113 13.29 16.41 -0.73
CA PRO A 113 12.67 16.83 0.51
C PRO A 113 11.49 15.92 0.87
N LEU A 114 11.34 15.60 2.16
CA LEU A 114 10.25 14.75 2.64
C LEU A 114 8.87 15.38 2.45
N ALA A 115 8.80 16.70 2.43
CA ALA A 115 7.56 17.46 2.32
C ALA A 115 7.73 18.69 1.43
N TYR A 116 6.64 19.07 0.75
CA TYR A 116 6.61 20.27 -0.11
C TYR A 116 5.38 21.15 0.10
N GLY A 117 4.32 20.68 0.78
CA GLY A 117 3.04 21.37 0.90
C GLY A 117 3.06 22.49 1.95
N GLY A 118 2.29 23.55 1.71
CA GLY A 118 2.00 24.58 2.71
C GLY A 118 0.78 24.24 3.57
N LEU A 119 -0.20 23.55 2.99
CA LEU A 119 -1.46 23.17 3.62
C LEU A 119 -1.79 21.70 3.37
N PRO A 120 -2.50 21.00 4.27
CA PRO A 120 -2.84 19.58 4.07
C PRO A 120 -3.70 19.33 2.82
N CYS A 121 -4.55 20.30 2.45
CA CYS A 121 -5.39 20.21 1.24
C CYS A 121 -4.58 20.20 -0.07
N GLU A 122 -3.31 20.60 -0.04
CA GLU A 122 -2.40 20.52 -1.18
C GLU A 122 -1.81 19.12 -1.38
N HIS A 123 -1.98 18.23 -0.40
CA HIS A 123 -1.47 16.87 -0.44
C HIS A 123 -2.58 15.90 -0.84
N VAL A 124 -2.41 15.21 -1.95
CA VAL A 124 -3.30 14.11 -2.38
C VAL A 124 -2.53 12.79 -2.28
N PRO A 125 -2.56 12.09 -1.13
CA PRO A 125 -1.91 10.81 -0.96
C PRO A 125 -2.64 9.73 -1.75
N PHE A 126 -1.87 8.89 -2.44
CA PHE A 126 -2.38 7.72 -3.15
C PHE A 126 -1.39 6.56 -3.13
N ILE A 127 -1.91 5.35 -3.37
CA ILE A 127 -1.13 4.09 -3.41
C ILE A 127 -1.22 3.38 -4.78
N GLY A 128 -2.27 3.66 -5.53
CA GLY A 128 -2.53 3.13 -6.87
C GLY A 128 -3.36 4.11 -7.69
N CYS A 129 -3.29 3.99 -9.02
CA CYS A 129 -4.09 4.73 -9.98
C CYS A 129 -4.35 3.85 -11.22
N HIS A 130 -4.97 4.40 -12.26
CA HIS A 130 -5.12 3.71 -13.54
C HIS A 130 -3.78 3.37 -14.20
N ASP A 131 -2.73 4.13 -13.91
CA ASP A 131 -1.38 3.87 -14.40
C ASP A 131 -0.65 2.94 -13.44
N ASN A 132 0.24 2.12 -13.99
CA ASN A 132 0.98 1.10 -13.25
C ASN A 132 0.08 -0.03 -12.70
N LYS A 133 0.75 -0.97 -12.03
CA LYS A 133 0.14 -2.12 -11.35
C LYS A 133 -0.77 -1.66 -10.21
N THR A 134 -1.89 -2.36 -10.00
CA THR A 134 -2.79 -2.11 -8.86
C THR A 134 -2.09 -2.41 -7.53
N VAL A 135 -2.58 -1.87 -6.42
CA VAL A 135 -1.97 -2.10 -5.10
C VAL A 135 -1.85 -3.60 -4.80
N PHE A 136 -2.89 -4.37 -5.13
CA PHE A 136 -2.89 -5.82 -4.95
C PHE A 136 -1.80 -6.49 -5.78
N ASP A 137 -1.66 -6.15 -7.07
CA ASP A 137 -0.61 -6.70 -7.94
C ASP A 137 0.80 -6.35 -7.42
N GLN A 138 0.99 -5.13 -6.90
CA GLN A 138 2.25 -4.72 -6.30
C GLN A 138 2.58 -5.51 -5.02
N VAL A 139 1.58 -5.80 -4.18
CA VAL A 139 1.77 -6.61 -2.96
C VAL A 139 2.08 -8.06 -3.31
N VAL A 140 1.38 -8.61 -4.29
CA VAL A 140 1.59 -9.97 -4.78
C VAL A 140 3.03 -10.16 -5.29
N GLU A 141 3.52 -9.22 -6.09
CA GLU A 141 4.87 -9.32 -6.68
C GLU A 141 6.01 -9.07 -5.68
N LYS A 142 5.80 -8.22 -4.68
CA LYS A 142 6.89 -7.77 -3.80
C LYS A 142 7.00 -8.51 -2.49
N ALA A 143 5.87 -8.90 -1.90
CA ALA A 143 5.89 -9.62 -0.63
C ALA A 143 6.45 -11.04 -0.83
N ALA A 144 7.18 -11.53 0.18
CA ALA A 144 7.87 -12.82 0.11
C ALA A 144 6.91 -13.96 -0.29
N ALA A 145 7.39 -14.91 -1.09
CA ALA A 145 6.57 -16.01 -1.60
C ALA A 145 5.91 -16.87 -0.49
N THR A 146 6.50 -16.85 0.72
CA THR A 146 5.99 -17.53 1.92
C THR A 146 4.76 -16.86 2.54
N GLU A 147 4.49 -15.59 2.21
CA GLU A 147 3.33 -14.85 2.73
C GLU A 147 2.02 -15.41 2.18
N THR A 148 1.12 -15.73 3.09
CA THR A 148 -0.19 -16.29 2.80
C THR A 148 -1.10 -15.29 2.10
N ALA A 149 -2.17 -15.84 1.53
CA ALA A 149 -3.25 -15.06 0.94
C ALA A 149 -3.85 -14.02 1.91
N GLU A 150 -4.02 -14.39 3.17
CA GLU A 150 -4.58 -13.53 4.19
C GLU A 150 -3.63 -12.41 4.59
N GLU A 151 -2.33 -12.70 4.73
CA GLU A 151 -1.31 -11.69 5.02
C GLU A 151 -1.23 -10.64 3.91
N ARG A 152 -1.26 -11.06 2.64
CA ARG A 152 -1.29 -10.15 1.49
C ARG A 152 -2.55 -9.27 1.45
N MET A 153 -3.71 -9.82 1.83
CA MET A 153 -4.92 -9.01 1.99
C MET A 153 -4.74 -7.95 3.09
N ARG A 154 -4.19 -8.33 4.24
CA ARG A 154 -3.93 -7.40 5.35
C ARG A 154 -2.92 -6.31 4.95
N MET A 155 -1.91 -6.63 4.15
CA MET A 155 -1.00 -5.65 3.55
C MET A 155 -1.74 -4.65 2.65
N CYS A 156 -2.69 -5.11 1.82
CA CYS A 156 -3.51 -4.22 0.99
C CYS A 156 -4.40 -3.30 1.86
N VAL A 157 -5.03 -3.85 2.90
CA VAL A 157 -5.84 -3.08 3.86
C VAL A 157 -4.98 -2.03 4.56
N LEU A 158 -3.76 -2.38 4.98
CA LEU A 158 -2.83 -1.45 5.61
C LEU A 158 -2.43 -0.32 4.64
N CYS A 159 -2.18 -0.62 3.36
CA CYS A 159 -1.91 0.41 2.37
C CYS A 159 -3.08 1.40 2.24
N LEU A 160 -4.30 0.89 2.15
CA LEU A 160 -5.50 1.71 2.05
C LEU A 160 -5.76 2.53 3.33
N ALA A 161 -5.54 1.94 4.50
CA ALA A 161 -5.66 2.61 5.79
C ALA A 161 -4.71 3.81 5.92
N LEU A 162 -3.46 3.68 5.44
CA LEU A 162 -2.49 4.78 5.45
C LEU A 162 -2.94 5.97 4.59
N VAL A 163 -3.61 5.72 3.46
CA VAL A 163 -4.19 6.80 2.64
C VAL A 163 -5.40 7.40 3.36
N ALA A 164 -6.33 6.56 3.80
CA ALA A 164 -7.59 6.99 4.41
C ALA A 164 -7.41 7.77 5.71
N LEU A 165 -6.37 7.48 6.49
CA LEU A 165 -6.07 8.12 7.77
C LEU A 165 -5.05 9.27 7.66
N SER A 166 -4.56 9.56 6.47
CA SER A 166 -3.67 10.71 6.25
C SER A 166 -4.42 12.04 6.41
N GLN A 167 -3.69 13.11 6.77
CA GLN A 167 -4.27 14.46 6.89
C GLN A 167 -4.55 15.14 5.53
N GLY A 168 -4.13 14.53 4.41
CA GLY A 168 -4.35 15.05 3.07
C GLY A 168 -5.75 14.76 2.52
N VAL A 169 -5.95 15.01 1.23
CA VAL A 169 -7.17 14.61 0.50
C VAL A 169 -6.95 13.21 -0.07
N PRO A 170 -7.49 12.14 0.55
CA PRO A 170 -7.19 10.77 0.13
C PRO A 170 -7.69 10.49 -1.29
N PHE A 171 -6.84 9.86 -2.10
CA PHE A 171 -7.21 9.34 -3.41
C PHE A 171 -7.13 7.81 -3.41
N VAL A 172 -8.24 7.17 -3.81
CA VAL A 172 -8.38 5.71 -3.87
C VAL A 172 -8.71 5.31 -5.30
N HIS A 173 -7.97 4.33 -5.82
CA HIS A 173 -8.25 3.80 -7.15
C HIS A 173 -9.41 2.78 -7.09
N ALA A 174 -10.30 2.84 -8.08
CA ALA A 174 -11.48 1.99 -8.11
C ALA A 174 -11.11 0.50 -8.08
N GLY A 175 -11.59 -0.20 -7.04
CA GLY A 175 -11.34 -1.62 -6.79
C GLY A 175 -10.17 -1.91 -5.85
N ASP A 176 -9.48 -0.91 -5.29
CA ASP A 176 -8.48 -1.12 -4.24
C ASP A 176 -9.11 -1.77 -2.97
N ASP A 177 -10.38 -1.49 -2.71
CA ASP A 177 -11.20 -2.10 -1.66
C ASP A 177 -11.60 -3.56 -1.96
N LEU A 178 -11.60 -3.96 -3.24
CA LEU A 178 -12.01 -5.28 -3.72
C LEU A 178 -10.83 -6.18 -4.12
N LEU A 179 -9.60 -5.77 -3.80
CA LEU A 179 -8.36 -6.43 -4.23
C LEU A 179 -8.31 -6.58 -5.77
N ARG A 180 -8.58 -5.49 -6.49
CA ARG A 180 -8.54 -5.46 -7.95
C ARG A 180 -7.15 -5.82 -8.46
N SER A 181 -7.10 -6.73 -9.42
CA SER A 181 -5.90 -7.10 -10.18
C SER A 181 -6.06 -6.68 -11.64
N LYS A 182 -4.95 -6.33 -12.28
CA LYS A 182 -4.83 -6.22 -13.74
C LYS A 182 -3.96 -7.35 -14.29
N SER A 183 -3.89 -8.48 -13.59
CA SER A 183 -3.00 -9.59 -13.93
C SER A 183 -1.54 -9.16 -14.09
N LEU A 184 -1.07 -8.28 -13.19
CA LEU A 184 0.27 -7.70 -13.22
C LEU A 184 0.55 -6.75 -14.41
N ASP A 185 -0.48 -6.36 -15.18
CA ASP A 185 -0.33 -5.38 -16.24
C ASP A 185 0.01 -3.99 -15.66
N ARG A 186 1.10 -3.41 -16.17
CA ARG A 186 1.59 -2.09 -15.77
C ARG A 186 0.90 -0.97 -16.54
N ASP A 187 0.48 -1.18 -17.77
CA ASP A 187 -0.11 -0.13 -18.60
C ASP A 187 -1.31 -0.67 -19.37
N SER A 188 -2.43 -0.74 -18.66
CA SER A 188 -3.67 -1.31 -19.16
C SER A 188 -4.46 -0.36 -20.07
N TYR A 189 -3.85 0.69 -20.61
CA TYR A 189 -4.55 1.70 -21.41
C TYR A 189 -5.19 1.12 -22.68
N ASN A 190 -4.49 0.19 -23.36
CA ASN A 190 -4.97 -0.48 -24.56
C ASN A 190 -5.03 -2.01 -24.41
N SER A 191 -5.18 -2.48 -23.17
CA SER A 191 -5.40 -3.91 -22.90
C SER A 191 -6.87 -4.22 -23.20
N ASP A 192 -7.13 -4.62 -24.45
CA ASP A 192 -8.46 -5.00 -24.91
C ASP A 192 -8.94 -6.21 -24.09
N PRO A 193 -10.12 -6.16 -23.43
CA PRO A 193 -10.68 -7.31 -22.73
C PRO A 193 -10.87 -8.55 -23.64
N ARG A 194 -10.76 -8.43 -24.97
CA ARG A 194 -11.02 -9.51 -25.94
C ARG A 194 -9.82 -10.06 -26.70
N GLN A 195 -8.64 -9.43 -26.67
CA GLN A 195 -7.49 -9.92 -27.44
C GLN A 195 -6.35 -10.41 -26.55
N ALA A 196 -5.89 -11.63 -26.85
CA ALA A 196 -4.86 -12.42 -26.16
C ALA A 196 -5.20 -12.85 -24.72
N GLY A 197 -6.02 -13.90 -24.57
CA GLY A 197 -6.23 -14.53 -23.26
C GLY A 197 -6.82 -13.60 -22.19
N GLY A 198 -7.52 -12.55 -22.65
CA GLY A 198 -8.02 -11.44 -21.86
C GLY A 198 -8.78 -11.90 -20.63
N CYS A 199 -8.10 -11.92 -19.49
CA CYS A 199 -8.80 -11.87 -18.22
C CYS A 199 -9.57 -10.55 -18.26
N PRO A 200 -10.90 -10.54 -18.03
CA PRO A 200 -11.65 -9.30 -18.02
C PRO A 200 -10.93 -8.33 -17.06
N GLN A 201 -11.01 -7.03 -17.29
CA GLN A 201 -10.83 -6.08 -16.19
C GLN A 201 -11.92 -6.40 -15.16
N GLN A 202 -11.69 -7.41 -14.32
CA GLN A 202 -12.70 -8.05 -13.51
C GLN A 202 -13.02 -7.11 -12.36
N PHE A 203 -13.89 -6.15 -12.63
CA PHE A 203 -14.98 -5.87 -11.73
C PHE A 203 -15.82 -7.15 -11.65
N HIS A 204 -15.46 -8.08 -10.77
CA HIS A 204 -16.52 -8.92 -10.20
C HIS A 204 -17.38 -7.96 -9.38
N GLN A 205 -18.47 -7.50 -9.98
CA GLN A 205 -19.44 -6.62 -9.33
C GLN A 205 -20.06 -7.30 -8.09
N PRO A 206 -20.47 -6.51 -7.09
CA PRO A 206 -20.64 -6.93 -5.72
C PRO A 206 -22.12 -7.11 -5.38
N ALA A 207 -22.80 -8.07 -6.02
CA ALA A 207 -24.16 -8.41 -5.58
C ALA A 207 -24.18 -9.18 -4.25
N ASP A 208 -23.04 -9.75 -3.82
CA ASP A 208 -23.00 -10.66 -2.66
C ASP A 208 -22.24 -10.11 -1.44
N CYS A 209 -21.83 -8.84 -1.42
CA CYS A 209 -20.79 -8.40 -0.46
C CYS A 209 -21.20 -7.36 0.59
N PHE A 210 -22.49 -7.00 0.73
CA PHE A 210 -22.93 -6.18 1.88
C PHE A 210 -23.53 -7.05 3.00
N ARG A 211 -22.68 -7.88 3.61
CA ARG A 211 -22.78 -8.28 5.02
C ARG A 211 -21.38 -8.70 5.46
N LEU A 212 -20.72 -7.85 6.25
CA LEU A 212 -19.76 -8.33 7.25
C LEU A 212 -20.53 -9.38 8.08
N PRO A 213 -20.08 -10.65 8.22
CA PRO A 213 -18.70 -11.08 8.47
C PRO A 213 -18.22 -12.25 7.56
N LEU A 214 -16.95 -12.64 7.71
CA LEU A 214 -16.27 -13.82 7.12
C LEU A 214 -15.68 -13.66 5.69
N LEU A 215 -14.56 -12.94 5.59
CA LEU A 215 -13.63 -12.99 4.45
C LEU A 215 -12.44 -13.93 4.72
N PRO A 216 -12.59 -15.26 4.56
CA PRO A 216 -11.48 -16.09 4.09
C PRO A 216 -11.73 -16.74 2.72
N ALA A 217 -12.96 -17.22 2.46
CA ALA A 217 -13.23 -18.11 1.33
C ALA A 217 -13.16 -17.44 -0.06
N LEU A 218 -13.60 -16.18 -0.15
CA LEU A 218 -13.68 -15.45 -1.42
C LEU A 218 -12.30 -14.92 -1.87
N VAL A 219 -11.45 -14.61 -0.90
CA VAL A 219 -10.06 -14.15 -1.09
C VAL A 219 -9.18 -15.31 -1.57
N LEU A 220 -9.35 -16.50 -0.98
CA LEU A 220 -8.66 -17.73 -1.42
C LEU A 220 -8.96 -18.08 -2.88
N ARG A 221 -10.20 -17.86 -3.36
CA ARG A 221 -10.56 -18.12 -4.77
C ARG A 221 -9.86 -17.15 -5.74
N LYS A 222 -9.81 -15.86 -5.42
CA LYS A 222 -9.10 -14.86 -6.23
C LYS A 222 -7.58 -15.12 -6.25
N LEU A 223 -7.01 -15.58 -5.14
CA LEU A 223 -5.58 -15.89 -5.05
C LEU A 223 -5.22 -17.22 -5.69
N ALA A 224 -6.08 -18.24 -5.66
CA ALA A 224 -5.88 -19.49 -6.38
C ALA A 224 -5.82 -19.27 -7.91
N ALA A 225 -6.64 -18.35 -8.44
CA ALA A 225 -6.59 -17.96 -9.85
C ALA A 225 -5.27 -17.26 -10.22
N ASN A 226 -4.70 -16.46 -9.30
CA ASN A 226 -3.43 -15.75 -9.53
C ASN A 226 -2.18 -16.59 -9.22
N ALA A 227 -2.28 -17.61 -8.37
CA ALA A 227 -1.18 -18.56 -8.10
C ALA A 227 -0.76 -19.34 -9.35
N GLN A 228 -1.71 -19.61 -10.26
CA GLN A 228 -1.45 -20.24 -11.56
C GLN A 228 -0.62 -19.34 -12.50
N LEU A 229 -0.70 -18.01 -12.34
CA LEU A 229 0.07 -17.03 -13.14
C LEU A 229 1.52 -16.85 -12.64
N LEU A 230 1.82 -17.19 -11.40
CA LEU A 230 3.14 -16.99 -10.76
C LEU A 230 4.01 -18.25 -10.70
N GLY A 231 3.53 -19.40 -11.19
CA GLY A 231 4.32 -20.65 -11.19
C GLY A 231 4.70 -21.15 -9.79
N ALA A 232 3.94 -20.78 -8.75
CA ALA A 232 4.19 -21.18 -7.36
C ALA A 232 3.22 -22.29 -6.91
N PRO A 233 3.57 -23.59 -7.04
CA PRO A 233 2.66 -24.70 -6.76
C PRO A 233 2.28 -24.86 -5.27
N GLN A 234 2.91 -24.11 -4.36
CA GLN A 234 2.66 -24.22 -2.91
C GLN A 234 1.36 -23.52 -2.44
N LEU A 235 0.71 -22.74 -3.30
CA LEU A 235 -0.55 -22.05 -2.99
C LEU A 235 -1.81 -22.89 -3.30
N ALA A 236 -1.67 -24.09 -3.87
CA ALA A 236 -2.78 -24.93 -4.31
C ALA A 236 -3.28 -25.96 -3.26
N GLY A 237 -2.69 -26.00 -2.06
CA GLY A 237 -2.75 -27.18 -1.18
C GLY A 237 -3.45 -27.06 0.17
N CYS A 238 -4.15 -25.96 0.50
CA CYS A 238 -4.82 -25.86 1.80
C CYS A 238 -6.30 -26.28 1.71
N PRO A 239 -6.74 -27.36 2.39
CA PRO A 239 -8.16 -27.70 2.46
C PRO A 239 -8.91 -26.64 3.29
N ALA A 240 -10.05 -26.17 2.77
CA ALA A 240 -10.94 -25.27 3.49
C ALA A 240 -11.48 -25.94 4.78
N PRO A 241 -11.54 -25.24 5.92
CA PRO A 241 -12.16 -25.79 7.11
C PRO A 241 -13.67 -25.90 6.88
N THR A 242 -14.21 -27.12 6.93
CA THR A 242 -15.65 -27.38 6.88
C THR A 242 -16.31 -26.95 8.18
N ALA A 243 -17.36 -26.14 8.09
CA ALA A 243 -18.16 -25.62 9.19
C ALA A 243 -19.09 -26.67 9.81
N SER A 244 -18.53 -27.72 10.41
CA SER A 244 -19.28 -28.76 11.12
C SER A 244 -18.49 -29.22 12.35
N GLY A 245 -18.65 -28.52 13.46
CA GLY A 245 -17.99 -28.88 14.72
C GLY A 245 -18.12 -27.88 15.86
N LEU A 246 -19.28 -27.22 16.03
CA LEU A 246 -19.60 -26.59 17.32
C LEU A 246 -20.02 -27.71 18.29
N GLY A 247 -19.02 -28.35 18.90
CA GLY A 247 -19.18 -29.25 20.04
C GLY A 247 -18.42 -28.68 21.22
N ALA A 248 -19.15 -28.07 22.16
CA ALA A 248 -18.62 -27.62 23.43
C ALA A 248 -17.98 -28.79 24.19
N SER A 249 -16.69 -28.70 24.50
CA SER A 249 -16.04 -29.58 25.47
C SER A 249 -15.27 -28.71 26.45
N ALA A 250 -15.89 -28.47 27.60
CA ALA A 250 -15.23 -27.90 28.77
C ALA A 250 -14.21 -28.93 29.29
N ARG A 251 -12.93 -28.57 29.32
CA ARG A 251 -11.91 -29.31 30.09
C ARG A 251 -11.79 -28.71 31.49
N PRO A 252 -11.79 -29.51 32.55
CA PRO A 252 -11.56 -29.01 33.91
C PRO A 252 -10.07 -28.65 34.08
N VAL A 253 -9.82 -27.51 34.70
CA VAL A 253 -8.49 -27.07 35.12
C VAL A 253 -8.14 -27.78 36.43
N THR A 254 -7.18 -28.69 36.40
CA THR A 254 -6.47 -29.14 37.60
C THR A 254 -5.20 -28.31 37.76
N ARG A 255 -5.10 -27.59 38.88
CA ARG A 255 -3.88 -26.90 39.32
C ARG A 255 -2.93 -27.90 40.00
N PRO A 256 -1.60 -27.75 39.88
CA PRO A 256 -0.69 -28.05 40.97
C PRO A 256 -0.74 -26.95 42.05
#